data_AF-A0A843FCS8-F1
#
_entry.id   AF-A0A843FCS8-F1
#
_cell.length_a   1.000
_cell.length_b   1.000
_cell.length_c   1.000
_cell.angle_alpha   90.00
_cell.angle_beta   90.00
_cell.angle_gamma   90.00
#
_symmetry.space_group_name_H-M   'P 1'
#
loop_
_entity.id
_entity.type
_entity.pdbx_description
1 polymer ?
#
loop_
_entity_poly.entity_id
_entity_poly.type
_entity_poly.pdbx_seq_one_letter_code
_entity_poly.pdbx_strand_id
1 'polypeptide(L)'
;GARPFEDMPLSKSFANYIMNALTFIFYGRNVKDSQSGLRAFTAHAADAINIVSRGYGVSSEFIKEISDKNLRLAEVTITTIYTPETQNKGTDAIVGLRILTKMVIDLFRI
;
A
#
# COMPACT_ATOMS: atom_id res chain seq x y z
N GLY A 1 -0.05 9.26 -4.51
CA GLY A 1 -1.31 9.88 -4.11
C GLY A 1 -1.86 9.13 -2.92
N ALA A 2 -2.52 9.81 -1.98
CA ALA A 2 -3.09 9.21 -0.79
C ALA A 2 -4.62 9.34 -0.81
N ARG A 3 -5.32 8.24 -0.58
CA ARG A 3 -6.78 8.25 -0.52
C ARG A 3 -7.22 8.56 0.92
N PRO A 4 -8.20 9.45 1.14
CA PRO A 4 -8.84 9.61 2.45
C PRO A 4 -9.53 8.29 2.84
N PHE A 5 -9.31 7.82 4.07
CA PHE A 5 -9.87 6.53 4.53
C PHE A 5 -11.33 6.67 4.96
N GLU A 6 -11.74 7.88 5.33
CA GLU A 6 -13.12 8.27 5.61
C GLU A 6 -14.05 8.12 4.39
N ASP A 7 -13.50 8.26 3.18
CA ASP A 7 -14.25 8.09 1.93
C ASP A 7 -14.37 6.61 1.50
N MET A 8 -13.76 5.69 2.26
CA MET A 8 -13.76 4.27 1.94
C MET A 8 -14.82 3.49 2.72
N PRO A 9 -15.32 2.38 2.14
CA PRO A 9 -16.09 1.39 2.89
C PRO A 9 -15.29 0.90 4.11
N LEU A 10 -15.97 0.72 5.24
CA LEU A 10 -15.34 0.42 6.54
C LEU A 10 -14.36 -0.75 6.52
N SER A 11 -14.67 -1.81 5.76
CA SER A 11 -13.77 -2.96 5.63
C SER A 11 -12.45 -2.61 4.93
N LYS A 12 -12.51 -1.74 3.92
CA LYS A 12 -11.34 -1.29 3.16
C LYS A 12 -10.51 -0.28 3.95
N SER A 13 -11.15 0.66 4.64
CA SER A 13 -10.44 1.62 5.49
C SER A 13 -9.70 0.91 6.63
N PHE A 14 -10.36 -0.03 7.33
CA PHE A 14 -9.74 -0.82 8.39
C PHE A 14 -8.52 -1.61 7.90
N ALA A 15 -8.65 -2.30 6.76
CA ALA A 15 -7.52 -3.00 6.16
C ALA A 15 -6.35 -2.06 5.84
N ASN A 16 -6.62 -0.89 5.25
CA ASN A 16 -5.56 0.07 4.95
C ASN A 16 -4.90 0.66 6.21
N TYR A 17 -5.65 0.86 7.30
CA TYR A 17 -5.07 1.26 8.59
C TYR A 17 -4.07 0.22 9.11
N ILE A 18 -4.44 -1.06 9.08
CA ILE A 18 -3.52 -2.15 9.46
C ILE A 18 -2.28 -2.14 8.57
N MET A 19 -2.46 -2.01 7.25
CA MET A 19 -1.33 -2.03 6.32
C MET A 19 -0.40 -0.83 6.51
N ASN A 20 -0.93 0.36 6.82
CA ASN A 20 -0.12 1.52 7.17
C ASN A 20 0.70 1.27 8.45
N ALA A 21 0.07 0.69 9.48
CA ALA A 21 0.75 0.35 10.73
C ALA A 21 1.88 -0.66 10.49
N LEU A 22 1.63 -1.73 9.74
CA LEU A 22 2.66 -2.72 9.37
C LEU A 22 3.78 -2.05 8.58
N THR A 23 3.45 -1.26 7.55
CA THR A 23 4.44 -0.52 6.74
C THR A 23 5.33 0.37 7.61
N PHE A 24 4.76 1.07 8.58
CA PHE A 24 5.51 1.89 9.53
C PHE A 24 6.43 1.05 10.41
N ILE A 25 5.92 -0.03 11.00
CA ILE A 25 6.70 -0.93 11.88
C ILE A 25 7.90 -1.51 11.14
N PHE A 26 7.72 -1.94 9.89
CA PHE A 26 8.76 -2.66 9.17
C PHE A 26 9.73 -1.77 8.39
N TYR A 27 9.27 -0.64 7.86
CA TYR A 27 10.10 0.22 7.00
C TYR A 27 10.44 1.57 7.64
N GLY A 28 9.98 1.81 8.87
CA GLY A 28 10.24 3.04 9.62
C GLY A 28 9.63 4.30 9.00
N ARG A 29 8.73 4.15 8.02
CA ARG A 29 8.18 5.27 7.24
C ARG A 29 6.69 5.41 7.47
N ASN A 30 6.30 6.56 8.03
CA ASN A 30 4.90 6.92 8.20
C ASN A 30 4.36 7.50 6.88
N VAL A 31 3.23 6.96 6.41
CA VAL A 31 2.55 7.35 5.18
C VAL A 31 1.04 7.36 5.41
N LYS A 32 0.33 8.26 4.72
CA LYS A 32 -1.13 8.37 4.75
C LYS A 32 -1.80 7.17 4.08
N ASP A 33 -1.25 6.64 2.99
CA ASP A 33 -1.82 5.48 2.30
C ASP A 33 -0.73 4.61 1.64
N SER A 34 -0.30 3.57 2.36
CA SER A 34 0.70 2.59 1.89
C SER A 34 0.20 1.74 0.72
N GLN A 35 -1.12 1.62 0.54
CA GLN A 35 -1.74 0.71 -0.43
C GLN A 35 -2.29 1.42 -1.67
N SER A 36 -2.09 2.73 -1.78
CA SER A 36 -2.45 3.48 -2.98
C SER A 36 -1.73 2.94 -4.21
N GLY A 37 -2.37 2.92 -5.37
CA GLY A 37 -1.75 2.55 -6.64
C GLY A 37 -1.12 3.73 -7.39
N LEU A 38 -1.65 4.94 -7.20
CA LEU A 38 -1.28 6.11 -7.99
C LEU A 38 0.03 6.71 -7.48
N ARG A 39 1.07 6.68 -8.33
CA ARG A 39 2.41 7.19 -8.03
C ARG A 39 2.95 7.98 -9.22
N ALA A 40 3.78 8.97 -8.92
CA ALA A 40 4.58 9.70 -9.90
C ALA A 40 6.03 9.70 -9.41
N PHE A 41 6.97 9.57 -10.34
CA PHE A 41 8.39 9.43 -10.04
C PHE A 41 9.20 10.43 -10.85
N THR A 42 10.30 10.91 -10.28
CA THR A 42 11.36 11.53 -11.07
C THR A 42 12.10 10.43 -11.84
N ALA A 43 12.79 10.77 -12.93
CA ALA A 43 13.61 9.81 -13.67
C ALA A 43 14.59 9.06 -12.75
N HIS A 44 15.30 9.80 -11.88
CA HIS A 44 16.21 9.22 -10.91
C HIS A 44 15.54 8.22 -9.95
N ALA A 45 14.35 8.54 -9.43
CA ALA A 45 13.64 7.62 -8.53
C ALA A 45 13.15 6.36 -9.27
N ALA A 46 12.69 6.51 -10.51
CA ALA A 46 12.25 5.40 -11.34
C ALA A 46 13.41 4.42 -11.65
N ASP A 47 14.61 4.94 -11.91
CA ASP A 47 15.80 4.11 -12.16
C ASP A 47 16.33 3.44 -10.88
N ALA A 48 16.17 4.08 -9.72
CA ALA A 48 16.69 3.58 -8.45
C ALA A 48 15.78 2.53 -7.80
N ILE A 49 14.47 2.60 -7.99
CA ILE A 49 13.51 1.69 -7.35
C ILE A 49 13.49 0.35 -8.07
N ASN A 50 13.67 -0.74 -7.32
CA ASN A 50 13.63 -2.10 -7.85
C ASN A 50 12.57 -2.93 -7.09
N ILE A 51 11.45 -3.19 -7.76
CA ILE A 51 10.33 -3.95 -7.20
C ILE A 51 10.43 -5.41 -7.63
N VAL A 52 10.52 -6.33 -6.67
CA VAL A 52 10.57 -7.78 -6.95
C VAL A 52 9.26 -8.49 -6.58
N SER A 53 8.44 -7.88 -5.72
CA SER A 53 7.18 -8.46 -5.25
C SER A 53 6.16 -8.56 -6.38
N ARG A 54 5.22 -9.50 -6.22
CA ARG A 54 4.07 -9.66 -7.11
C ARG A 54 2.78 -9.50 -6.32
N GLY A 55 1.74 -9.01 -7.00
CA GLY A 55 0.42 -8.83 -6.38
C GLY A 55 0.44 -7.77 -5.27
N TYR A 56 -0.16 -8.08 -4.13
CA TYR A 56 -0.42 -7.11 -3.05
C TYR A 56 0.84 -6.55 -2.39
N GLY A 57 1.99 -7.24 -2.44
CA GLY A 57 3.26 -6.79 -1.85
C GLY A 57 3.88 -5.57 -2.53
N VAL A 58 3.51 -5.31 -3.80
CA VAL A 58 4.11 -4.27 -4.62
C VAL A 58 3.97 -2.89 -3.97
N SER A 59 2.78 -2.56 -3.47
CA SER A 59 2.51 -1.22 -2.95
C SER A 59 3.35 -0.86 -1.73
N SER A 60 3.53 -1.80 -0.80
CA SER A 60 4.34 -1.63 0.40
C SER A 60 5.84 -1.70 0.09
N GLU A 61 6.26 -2.49 -0.89
CA GLU A 61 7.66 -2.55 -1.33
C GLU A 61 8.15 -1.22 -1.90
N PHE A 62 7.29 -0.45 -2.59
CA PHE A 62 7.64 0.92 -2.96
C PHE A 62 8.01 1.77 -1.74
N ILE A 63 7.28 1.65 -0.63
CA ILE A 63 7.58 2.42 0.58
C ILE A 63 8.91 1.96 1.20
N LYS A 64 9.17 0.65 1.21
CA LYS A 64 10.46 0.09 1.62
C LYS A 64 11.61 0.66 0.80
N GLU A 65 11.52 0.54 -0.53
CA GLU A 65 12.56 0.97 -1.47
C GLU A 65 12.84 2.48 -1.36
N ILE A 66 11.79 3.29 -1.19
CA ILE A 66 11.91 4.73 -0.95
C ILE A 66 12.62 5.02 0.36
N SER A 67 12.32 4.27 1.42
CA SER A 67 12.94 4.40 2.74
C SER A 67 14.42 4.02 2.69
N ASP A 68 14.72 2.81 2.19
CA ASP A 68 16.07 2.23 2.12
C ASP A 68 17.03 3.09 1.28
N LYS A 69 16.52 3.67 0.19
CA LYS A 69 17.28 4.52 -0.72
C LYS A 69 17.23 6.01 -0.37
N ASN A 70 16.63 6.37 0.77
CA ASN A 70 16.47 7.75 1.24
C ASN A 70 15.87 8.70 0.19
N LEU A 71 14.92 8.20 -0.60
CA LEU A 71 14.24 8.99 -1.63
C LEU A 71 13.22 9.95 -0.99
N ARG A 72 13.04 11.12 -1.60
CA ARG A 72 12.02 12.08 -1.17
C ARG A 72 10.62 11.56 -1.53
N LEU A 73 9.72 11.59 -0.54
CA LEU A 73 8.32 11.18 -0.68
C LEU A 73 7.40 12.34 -0.33
N ALA A 74 6.41 12.60 -1.17
CA ALA A 74 5.31 13.52 -0.92
C ALA A 74 3.97 12.83 -1.22
N GLU A 75 2.99 13.03 -0.35
CA GLU A 75 1.66 12.45 -0.49
C GLU A 75 0.64 13.53 -0.84
N VAL A 76 0.07 13.40 -2.03
CA VAL A 76 -1.00 14.28 -2.54
C VAL A 76 -2.33 13.55 -2.42
N THR A 77 -3.31 14.19 -1.79
CA THR A 77 -4.66 13.62 -1.65
C THR A 77 -5.31 13.38 -3.01
N ILE A 78 -5.95 12.23 -3.18
CA ILE A 78 -6.70 11.88 -4.39
C ILE A 78 -8.13 11.45 -4.06
N THR A 79 -9.05 11.72 -4.97
CA THR A 79 -10.44 11.29 -4.85
C THR A 79 -10.57 9.79 -5.08
N THR A 80 -11.33 9.11 -4.23
CA THR A 80 -11.66 7.69 -4.40
C THR A 80 -13.09 7.55 -4.87
N ILE A 81 -13.31 6.78 -5.93
CA ILE A 81 -14.65 6.53 -6.47
C ILE A 81 -15.02 5.07 -6.20
N TYR A 82 -16.02 4.85 -5.35
CA TYR A 82 -16.59 3.53 -5.08
C TYR A 82 -18.00 3.48 -5.67
N THR A 83 -18.18 2.66 -6.71
CA THR A 83 -19.51 2.31 -7.22
C THR A 83 -19.96 0.95 -6.64
N PRO A 84 -21.27 0.66 -6.58
CA PRO A 84 -21.78 -0.63 -6.11
C PRO A 84 -21.12 -1.84 -6.82
N GLU A 85 -20.86 -1.73 -8.12
CA GLU A 85 -20.20 -2.77 -8.91
C GLU A 85 -18.75 -2.99 -8.47
N THR A 86 -18.01 -1.92 -8.18
CA THR A 86 -16.61 -2.02 -7.69
C THR A 86 -16.51 -2.52 -6.25
N GLN A 87 -17.59 -2.41 -5.47
CA GLN A 87 -17.66 -3.02 -4.15
C GLN A 87 -17.97 -4.52 -4.25
N ASN A 88 -18.85 -4.91 -5.16
CA ASN A 88 -19.25 -6.30 -5.38
C ASN A 88 -18.16 -7.15 -6.07
N LYS A 89 -17.25 -6.53 -6.82
CA LYS A 89 -16.04 -7.18 -7.37
C LYS A 89 -14.92 -7.35 -6.33
N GLY A 90 -15.21 -7.07 -5.06
CA GLY A 90 -14.26 -7.13 -3.96
C GLY A 90 -13.83 -8.55 -3.60
N THR A 91 -12.64 -8.63 -3.02
CA THR A 91 -12.08 -9.84 -2.43
C THR A 91 -12.79 -10.14 -1.11
N ASP A 92 -13.34 -11.36 -0.95
CA ASP A 92 -13.95 -11.80 0.31
C ASP A 92 -13.00 -11.60 1.50
N ALA A 93 -13.54 -11.27 2.67
CA ALA A 93 -12.75 -11.01 3.89
C ALA A 93 -11.77 -12.16 4.23
N ILE A 94 -12.15 -13.41 3.93
CA ILE A 94 -11.33 -14.62 4.11
C ILE A 94 -10.10 -14.58 3.19
N VAL A 95 -10.28 -14.18 1.93
CA VAL A 95 -9.18 -14.05 0.98
C VAL A 95 -8.29 -12.87 1.39
N GLY A 96 -8.87 -11.78 1.90
CA GLY A 96 -8.12 -10.66 2.50
C GLY A 96 -7.23 -11.09 3.68
N LEU A 97 -7.75 -11.90 4.60
CA LEU A 97 -6.98 -12.44 5.73
C LEU A 97 -5.86 -13.38 5.26
N ARG A 98 -6.11 -14.21 4.24
CA ARG A 98 -5.09 -15.07 3.63
C ARG A 98 -3.96 -14.26 2.97
N ILE A 99 -4.30 -13.13 2.35
CA ILE A 99 -3.32 -12.22 1.77
C ILE A 99 -2.49 -11.57 2.88
N LEU A 100 -3.13 -11.05 3.92
CA LEU A 100 -2.46 -10.42 5.06
C LEU A 100 -1.46 -11.38 5.72
N THR A 101 -1.88 -12.61 6.02
CA THR A 101 -1.01 -13.64 6.59
C THR A 101 0.15 -13.99 5.67
N LYS A 102 -0.09 -14.12 4.36
CA LYS A 102 0.98 -14.34 3.38
C LYS A 102 1.98 -13.18 3.34
N MET A 103 1.52 -11.94 3.38
CA MET A 103 2.39 -10.76 3.39
C MET A 103 3.25 -10.72 4.65
N VAL A 104 2.67 -11.02 5.83
CA VAL A 104 3.43 -11.13 7.08
C VAL A 104 4.51 -12.22 6.99
N ILE A 105 4.18 -13.40 6.46
CA ILE A 105 5.15 -14.51 6.30
C ILE A 105 6.26 -14.16 5.31
N ASP A 106 5.90 -13.63 4.13
CA ASP A 106 6.87 -13.26 3.09
C ASP A 106 7.84 -12.17 3.61
N LEU A 107 7.37 -11.32 4.53
CA LEU A 107 8.18 -10.28 5.15
C LEU A 107 9.21 -10.80 6.17
N PHE A 108 8.93 -11.93 6.85
CA PHE A 108 9.89 -12.61 7.74
C PHE A 108 10.83 -13.60 7.00
N ARG A 109 10.66 -13.76 5.69
CA ARG A 109 11.51 -14.60 4.83
C ARG A 109 12.63 -13.83 4.12
N ILE A 110 12.75 -12.53 4.39
CA ILE A 110 13.89 -11.67 4.01
C ILE A 110 14.95 -11.80 5.10
#